data_AF-A0A3D0NYB2-F1
#
_entry.id   AF-A0A3D0NYB2-F1
#
_cell.length_a   1.000
_cell.length_b   1.000
_cell.length_c   1.000
_cell.angle_alpha   90.00
_cell.angle_beta   90.00
_cell.angle_gamma   90.00
#
_symmetry.space_group_name_H-M   'P 1'
#
loop_
_entity.id
_entity.type
_entity.pdbx_description
1 polymer ?
#
loop_
_entity_poly.entity_id
_entity_poly.type
_entity_poly.pdbx_seq_one_letter_code
_entity_poly.pdbx_strand_id
1 'polypeptide(L)'
;MKRYLAIVFVFAMAVGAFGQVSEAPSRLRQAIENYEQDRGAYARWYSAETSAARRERFRKLYSDRLAELGRIDFARLEHHEKVDHILFQNHLRRELAELDRNTALLEEMMMIVQFA
;
A
#
# COMPACT_ATOMS: atom_id res chain seq x y z
N MET A 1 -31.61 -7.72 46.43
CA MET A 1 -32.43 -7.37 45.25
C MET A 1 -32.00 -6.02 44.70
N LYS A 2 -31.72 -5.97 43.38
CA LYS A 2 -31.85 -4.80 42.48
C LYS A 2 -30.92 -3.59 42.70
N ARG A 3 -29.59 -3.73 42.57
CA ARG A 3 -28.69 -2.56 42.27
C ARG A 3 -27.54 -2.81 41.30
N TYR A 4 -27.19 -4.07 40.99
CA TYR A 4 -26.07 -4.38 40.08
C TYR A 4 -26.45 -4.53 38.59
N LEU A 5 -27.73 -4.36 38.23
CA LEU A 5 -28.22 -4.59 36.86
C LEU A 5 -28.03 -3.37 35.94
N ALA A 6 -27.77 -2.17 36.46
CA ALA A 6 -27.71 -0.94 35.65
C ALA A 6 -26.36 -0.73 34.94
N ILE A 7 -25.25 -1.21 35.50
CA ILE A 7 -23.91 -0.95 34.94
C ILE A 7 -23.64 -1.82 33.70
N VAL A 8 -24.21 -3.03 33.64
CA VAL A 8 -24.08 -3.92 32.47
C VAL A 8 -24.91 -3.39 31.29
N PHE A 9 -25.99 -2.64 31.53
CA PHE A 9 -26.84 -2.12 30.46
C PHE A 9 -26.24 -0.90 29.73
N VAL A 10 -25.36 -0.13 30.39
CA VAL A 10 -24.72 1.05 29.78
C VAL A 10 -23.61 0.67 28.80
N PHE A 11 -22.94 -0.48 28.99
CA PHE A 11 -21.88 -0.92 28.07
C PHE A 11 -22.41 -1.42 26.71
N ALA A 12 -23.69 -1.79 26.63
CA ALA A 12 -24.33 -2.22 25.38
C ALA A 12 -24.72 -1.06 24.43
N MET A 13 -24.68 0.20 24.90
CA MET A 13 -25.17 1.34 24.13
C MET A 13 -24.08 2.12 23.37
N ALA A 14 -22.80 1.80 23.59
CA ALA A 14 -21.67 2.48 22.93
C ALA A 14 -21.22 1.83 21.60
N VAL A 15 -21.82 0.71 21.19
CA VAL A 15 -21.47 0.02 19.92
C VAL A 15 -22.21 0.60 18.70
N GLY A 16 -22.93 1.71 18.87
CA GLY A 16 -23.73 2.34 17.80
C GLY A 16 -23.00 3.45 17.01
N ALA A 17 -21.77 3.81 17.36
CA ALA A 17 -21.07 4.96 16.78
C ALA A 17 -19.86 4.60 15.91
N PHE A 18 -19.75 3.34 15.45
CA PHE A 18 -18.90 3.07 14.28
C PHE A 18 -19.65 3.62 13.07
N GLY A 19 -19.16 4.75 12.57
CA GLY A 19 -19.75 5.47 11.45
C GLY A 19 -20.11 4.53 10.31
N GLN A 20 -21.26 4.81 9.67
CA GLN A 20 -21.73 4.11 8.49
C GLN A 20 -20.56 3.90 7.52
N VAL A 21 -20.06 2.66 7.41
CA VAL A 21 -19.07 2.31 6.40
C VAL A 21 -19.82 2.43 5.08
N SER A 22 -19.57 3.52 4.36
CA SER A 22 -20.10 3.71 3.03
C SER A 22 -19.71 2.51 2.17
N GLU A 23 -20.70 1.72 1.75
CA GLU A 23 -20.51 0.58 0.85
C GLU A 23 -20.16 1.03 -0.58
N ALA A 24 -20.20 2.34 -0.85
CA ALA A 24 -19.78 2.90 -2.12
C ALA A 24 -18.31 2.56 -2.40
N PRO A 25 -17.97 2.10 -3.62
CA PRO A 25 -16.60 1.77 -3.97
C PRO A 25 -15.70 3.02 -3.86
N SER A 26 -14.62 2.88 -3.09
CA SER A 26 -13.56 3.88 -2.97
C SER A 26 -13.08 4.35 -4.35
N ARG A 27 -12.91 5.66 -4.55
CA ARG A 27 -12.36 6.20 -5.81
C ARG A 27 -10.96 5.65 -6.12
N LEU A 28 -10.25 5.17 -5.10
CA LEU A 28 -8.91 4.59 -5.21
C LEU A 28 -8.93 3.12 -5.62
N ARG A 29 -10.07 2.43 -5.50
CA ARG A 29 -10.18 1.00 -5.77
C ARG A 29 -9.67 0.65 -7.17
N GLN A 30 -10.16 1.36 -8.18
CA GLN A 30 -9.75 1.12 -9.56
C GLN A 30 -8.25 1.37 -9.78
N ALA A 31 -7.69 2.40 -9.14
CA ALA A 31 -6.26 2.69 -9.22
C ALA A 31 -5.41 1.55 -8.61
N ILE A 32 -5.86 0.99 -7.48
CA ILE A 32 -5.20 -0.14 -6.81
C ILE A 32 -5.32 -1.41 -7.67
N GLU A 33 -6.50 -1.70 -8.22
CA GLU A 33 -6.72 -2.87 -9.10
C GLU A 33 -5.83 -2.81 -10.35
N ASN A 34 -5.75 -1.63 -11.00
CA ASN A 34 -4.88 -1.43 -12.15
C ASN A 34 -3.40 -1.59 -11.77
N TYR A 35 -2.99 -1.08 -10.61
CA TYR A 35 -1.64 -1.30 -10.10
C TYR A 35 -1.31 -2.78 -9.91
N GLU A 36 -2.21 -3.56 -9.30
CA GLU A 36 -1.98 -5.01 -9.09
C GLU A 36 -1.90 -5.76 -10.42
N GLN A 37 -2.71 -5.39 -11.41
CA GLN A 37 -2.63 -5.95 -12.76
C GLN A 37 -1.28 -5.65 -13.42
N ASP A 38 -0.83 -4.40 -13.38
CA ASP A 38 0.46 -3.97 -13.94
C ASP A 38 1.63 -4.66 -13.24
N ARG A 39 1.60 -4.69 -11.90
CA ARG A 39 2.62 -5.34 -11.07
C ARG A 39 2.71 -6.82 -11.41
N GLY A 40 1.57 -7.50 -11.51
CA GLY A 40 1.51 -8.92 -11.89
C GLY A 40 1.98 -9.18 -13.32
N ALA A 41 1.65 -8.30 -14.26
CA ALA A 41 2.16 -8.37 -15.63
C ALA A 41 3.69 -8.21 -15.64
N TYR A 42 4.23 -7.18 -14.99
CA TYR A 42 5.68 -6.97 -14.93
C TYR A 42 6.42 -8.08 -14.20
N ALA A 43 5.85 -8.66 -13.14
CA ALA A 43 6.47 -9.78 -12.44
C ALA A 43 6.65 -11.01 -13.36
N ARG A 44 5.69 -11.26 -14.27
CA ARG A 44 5.80 -12.35 -15.26
C ARG A 44 6.84 -12.07 -16.34
N TRP A 45 6.89 -10.83 -16.85
CA TRP A 45 7.80 -10.45 -17.94
C TRP A 45 9.23 -10.22 -17.46
N TYR A 46 9.40 -9.68 -16.25
CA TYR A 46 10.68 -9.40 -15.62
C TYR A 46 10.90 -10.35 -14.44
N SER A 47 11.04 -11.64 -14.75
CA SER A 47 11.17 -12.71 -13.75
C SER A 47 12.53 -12.73 -13.04
N ALA A 48 13.60 -12.27 -13.70
CA ALA A 48 14.94 -12.25 -13.14
C ALA A 48 15.11 -11.13 -12.09
N GLU A 49 15.17 -11.49 -10.81
CA GLU A 49 15.23 -10.54 -9.69
C GLU A 49 16.46 -9.62 -9.71
N THR A 50 17.60 -10.13 -10.19
CA THR A 50 18.87 -9.39 -10.28
C THR A 50 18.98 -8.50 -11.52
N SER A 51 17.98 -8.51 -12.40
CA SER A 51 18.00 -7.74 -13.65
C SER A 51 17.87 -6.23 -13.43
N ALA A 52 18.77 -5.46 -14.02
CA ALA A 52 18.69 -3.99 -14.01
C ALA A 52 17.42 -3.48 -14.69
N ALA A 53 17.01 -4.09 -15.80
CA ALA A 53 15.78 -3.73 -16.52
C ALA A 53 14.53 -3.95 -15.64
N ARG A 54 14.51 -5.06 -14.88
CA ARG A 54 13.44 -5.31 -13.90
C ARG A 54 13.38 -4.16 -12.88
N ARG A 55 14.52 -3.83 -12.27
CA ARG A 55 14.58 -2.79 -11.24
C ARG A 55 14.05 -1.46 -11.76
N GLU A 56 14.52 -1.02 -12.93
CA GLU A 56 14.08 0.26 -13.50
C GLU A 56 12.57 0.27 -13.79
N ARG A 57 12.02 -0.83 -14.31
CA ARG A 57 10.58 -0.91 -14.59
C ARG A 57 9.72 -0.87 -13.35
N PHE A 58 10.11 -1.57 -12.27
CA PHE A 58 9.40 -1.52 -11.01
C PHE A 58 9.55 -0.16 -10.30
N ARG A 59 10.74 0.45 -10.34
CA ARG A 59 10.96 1.81 -9.82
C ARG A 59 10.01 2.80 -10.50
N LYS A 60 9.95 2.76 -11.83
CA LYS A 60 9.04 3.59 -12.62
C LYS A 60 7.57 3.35 -12.27
N LEU A 61 7.14 2.09 -12.16
CA LEU A 61 5.77 1.75 -11.76
C LEU A 61 5.42 2.43 -10.42
N TYR A 62 6.25 2.24 -9.40
CA TYR A 62 5.95 2.76 -8.07
C TYR A 62 6.02 4.30 -8.01
N SER A 63 6.99 4.92 -8.68
CA SER A 63 7.11 6.37 -8.72
C SER A 63 5.94 7.02 -9.47
N ASP A 64 5.52 6.45 -10.60
CA ASP A 64 4.40 6.97 -11.39
C ASP A 64 3.09 6.87 -10.59
N ARG A 65 2.85 5.75 -9.90
CA ARG A 65 1.67 5.58 -9.02
C ARG A 65 1.68 6.53 -7.81
N LEU A 66 2.85 6.77 -7.21
CA LEU A 66 2.98 7.79 -6.15
C LEU A 66 2.69 9.20 -6.66
N ALA A 67 3.15 9.53 -7.87
CA ALA A 67 2.87 10.81 -8.50
C ALA A 67 1.37 10.98 -8.80
N GLU A 68 0.69 9.93 -9.27
CA GLU A 68 -0.77 9.91 -9.45
C GLU A 68 -1.52 10.14 -8.13
N LEU A 69 -1.15 9.41 -7.07
CA LEU A 69 -1.70 9.60 -5.72
C LEU A 69 -1.50 11.02 -5.19
N GLY A 70 -0.37 11.66 -5.52
CA GLY A 70 -0.07 13.04 -5.10
C GLY A 70 -0.93 14.10 -5.78
N ARG A 71 -1.61 13.78 -6.90
CA ARG A 71 -2.54 14.70 -7.58
C ARG A 71 -3.94 14.69 -6.97
N ILE A 72 -4.24 13.72 -6.12
CA ILE A 72 -5.55 13.59 -5.47
C ILE A 72 -5.62 14.59 -4.32
N ASP A 73 -6.70 15.39 -4.28
CA ASP A 73 -6.98 16.27 -3.16
C ASP A 73 -7.42 15.45 -1.93
N PHE A 74 -6.45 15.17 -1.06
CA PHE A 74 -6.65 14.36 0.13
C PHE A 74 -7.72 14.93 1.08
N ALA A 75 -7.89 16.26 1.14
CA ALA A 75 -8.87 16.87 2.05
C ALA A 75 -10.30 16.50 1.66
N ARG A 76 -10.55 16.36 0.35
CA ARG A 76 -11.85 16.04 -0.26
C ARG A 76 -12.21 14.57 -0.27
N LEU A 77 -11.32 13.71 0.23
CA LEU A 77 -11.56 12.27 0.38
C LEU A 77 -12.45 11.99 1.60
N GLU A 78 -13.35 11.03 1.45
CA GLU A 78 -14.09 10.44 2.56
C GLU A 78 -13.13 9.69 3.51
N HIS A 79 -13.57 9.43 4.74
CA HIS A 79 -12.69 8.82 5.75
C HIS A 79 -12.11 7.47 5.30
N HIS A 80 -12.92 6.60 4.69
CA HIS A 80 -12.46 5.32 4.16
C HIS A 80 -11.46 5.48 3.01
N GLU A 81 -11.68 6.44 2.11
CA GLU A 81 -10.77 6.73 1.01
C GLU A 81 -9.43 7.31 1.51
N LYS A 82 -9.44 8.09 2.60
CA LYS A 82 -8.21 8.57 3.24
C LYS A 82 -7.37 7.42 3.78
N VAL A 83 -8.00 6.42 4.36
CA VAL A 83 -7.33 5.20 4.84
C VAL A 83 -6.69 4.47 3.65
N ASP A 84 -7.46 4.22 2.59
CA ASP A 84 -6.95 3.58 1.37
C ASP A 84 -5.76 4.35 0.77
N HIS A 85 -5.85 5.68 0.71
CA HIS A 85 -4.80 6.55 0.19
C HIS A 85 -3.50 6.39 0.96
N ILE A 86 -3.57 6.47 2.30
CA ILE A 86 -2.40 6.36 3.17
C ILE A 86 -1.80 4.96 3.08
N LEU A 87 -2.63 3.91 3.13
CA LEU A 87 -2.17 2.53 3.05
C LEU A 87 -1.47 2.26 1.72
N PHE A 88 -2.06 2.71 0.61
CA PHE A 88 -1.50 2.52 -0.72
C PHE A 88 -0.21 3.34 -0.91
N GLN A 89 -0.17 4.59 -0.43
CA GLN A 89 1.05 5.40 -0.43
C GLN A 89 2.18 4.74 0.35
N ASN A 90 1.90 4.24 1.55
CA ASN A 90 2.88 3.56 2.39
C ASN A 90 3.39 2.28 1.75
N HIS A 91 2.49 1.51 1.11
CA HIS A 91 2.86 0.33 0.35
C HIS A 91 3.87 0.67 -0.74
N LEU A 92 3.56 1.63 -1.63
CA LEU A 92 4.45 2.01 -2.74
C LEU A 92 5.81 2.52 -2.26
N ARG A 93 5.84 3.33 -1.20
CA ARG A 93 7.10 3.82 -0.59
C ARG A 93 7.95 2.69 -0.04
N ARG A 94 7.31 1.73 0.62
CA ARG A 94 8.00 0.54 1.14
C ARG A 94 8.59 -0.29 0.00
N GLU A 95 7.84 -0.55 -1.07
CA GLU A 95 8.33 -1.35 -2.21
C GLU A 95 9.50 -0.65 -2.93
N LEU A 96 9.49 0.68 -3.03
CA LEU A 96 10.65 1.44 -3.53
C LEU A 96 11.87 1.27 -2.62
N ALA A 97 11.69 1.39 -1.31
CA ALA A 97 12.79 1.22 -0.36
C ALA A 97 13.36 -0.21 -0.37
N GLU A 98 12.52 -1.23 -0.55
CA GLU A 98 12.98 -2.62 -0.75
C GLU A 98 13.78 -2.76 -2.05
N LEU A 99 13.33 -2.11 -3.12
CA LEU A 99 14.03 -2.15 -4.39
C LEU A 99 15.43 -1.53 -4.28
N ASP A 100 15.56 -0.42 -3.55
CA ASP A 100 16.83 0.24 -3.30
C ASP A 100 17.75 -0.62 -2.42
N ARG A 101 17.22 -1.23 -1.35
CA ARG A 101 17.96 -2.19 -0.51
C ARG A 101 18.52 -3.35 -1.32
N ASN A 102 17.68 -3.99 -2.13
CA ASN A 102 18.10 -5.11 -2.96
C ASN A 102 19.16 -4.71 -4.00
N THR A 103 19.10 -3.47 -4.50
CA THR A 103 20.11 -2.94 -5.41
C THR A 103 21.46 -2.82 -4.71
N ALA A 104 21.49 -2.23 -3.51
CA ALA A 104 22.72 -2.09 -2.72
C ALA A 104 23.33 -3.46 -2.39
N LEU A 105 22.52 -4.43 -1.96
CA LEU A 105 22.98 -5.79 -1.68
C LEU A 105 23.60 -6.45 -2.92
N LEU A 106 23.00 -6.29 -4.10
CA LEU A 106 23.56 -6.84 -5.33
C LEU A 106 24.89 -6.18 -5.72
N GLU A 107 25.04 -4.88 -5.49
CA GLU A 107 26.29 -4.15 -5.72
C GLU A 107 27.41 -4.64 -4.79
N GLU A 108 27.09 -4.85 -3.51
CA GLU A 108 28.01 -5.46 -2.53
C GLU A 108 28.43 -6.88 -2.96
N MET A 109 27.48 -7.70 -3.43
CA MET A 109 27.76 -9.06 -3.89
C MET A 109 28.64 -9.09 -5.15
N MET A 110 28.44 -8.17 -6.10
CA MET A 110 29.29 -8.08 -7.30
C MET A 110 30.75 -7.77 -6.94
N MET A 111 31.00 -6.98 -5.89
CA MET A 111 32.34 -6.75 -5.37
C MET A 111 32.97 -8.02 -4.79
N ILE A 112 32.17 -9.01 -4.39
CA ILE A 112 32.67 -10.26 -3.82
C ILE A 112 32.98 -11.30 -4.91
N VAL A 113 32.18 -11.35 -5.97
CA VAL A 113 32.38 -12.34 -7.06
C VAL A 113 33.73 -12.21 -7.76
N GLN A 114 34.36 -11.02 -7.76
CA GLN A 114 35.66 -10.80 -8.42
C GLN A 114 36.83 -11.58 -7.79
N PHE A 115 36.65 -12.16 -6.60
CA PHE A 115 37.70 -12.90 -5.89
C PHE A 115 37.47 -14.41 -5.80
N ALA A 116 36.38 -14.93 -6.38
CA ALA A 116 36.10 -16.36 -6.46
C ALA A 116 36.60 -16.95 -7.78
#